data_AF-C7JEF3-F1
#
_entry.id   AF-C7JEF3-F1
#
_cell.length_a   1.000
_cell.length_b   1.000
_cell.length_c   1.000
_cell.angle_alpha   90.00
_cell.angle_beta   90.00
_cell.angle_gamma   90.00
#
_symmetry.space_group_name_H-M   'P 1'
#
loop_
_entity.id
_entity.type
_entity.pdbx_description
1 polymer ?
#
loop_
_entity_poly.entity_id
_entity_poly.type
_entity_poly.pdbx_seq_one_letter_code
_entity_poly.pdbx_strand_id
1 'polypeptide(L)'
;MDHPHISSTEDDAHLAALGVTSDFDRSMSMLENFALGFTYLSPVVGVYTLFDASLHTGGSPMIWSYVIAGIGQFLVALVFGEVVSQFPISGGIYPWSRRLVGRKWSWVTAWVYVWALFTTIAAVATGAAPFLALLTGAPSTPLITTAIALGLIIFSTACNLVGTKLLARVAMFGFVCELVGALFVGGYLLAFHRVNSLASLLDPMNAAPTNGSYLPAFLAASLLGLFSPAMVLKPAVTSPKKFPIPENKFPKLCA
;
A
#
# COMPACT_ATOMS: atom_id res chain seq x y z
N MET A 1 -18.31 18.37 -19.53
CA MET A 1 -18.85 17.03 -19.23
C MET A 1 -19.32 17.11 -17.80
N ASP A 2 -20.63 17.31 -17.63
CA ASP A 2 -21.26 17.41 -16.32
C ASP A 2 -21.32 16.00 -15.73
N HIS A 3 -20.47 15.74 -14.75
CA HIS A 3 -20.53 14.50 -13.98
C HIS A 3 -21.73 14.63 -13.03
N PRO A 4 -22.72 13.71 -13.07
CA PRO A 4 -23.82 13.75 -12.11
C PRO A 4 -23.26 13.58 -10.70
N HIS A 5 -23.52 14.55 -9.82
CA HIS A 5 -23.11 14.51 -8.43
C HIS A 5 -23.76 13.31 -7.74
N ILE A 6 -22.97 12.29 -7.40
CA ILE A 6 -23.40 11.19 -6.53
C ILE A 6 -23.05 11.59 -5.08
N SER A 7 -23.68 12.65 -4.56
CA SER A 7 -23.81 12.78 -3.11
C SER A 7 -25.21 12.31 -2.74
N SER A 8 -25.28 11.30 -1.87
CA SER A 8 -26.56 10.99 -1.22
C SER A 8 -26.86 12.16 -0.27
N THR A 9 -28.08 12.66 -0.29
CA THR A 9 -28.55 13.69 0.67
C THR A 9 -28.30 13.25 2.13
N GLU A 10 -28.22 11.94 2.36
CA GLU A 10 -27.84 11.29 3.62
C GLU A 10 -26.39 11.54 4.05
N ASP A 11 -25.40 11.45 3.16
CA ASP A 11 -23.99 11.72 3.48
C ASP A 11 -23.80 13.18 3.87
N ASP A 12 -24.45 14.10 3.14
CA ASP A 12 -24.38 15.53 3.42
C ASP A 12 -25.08 15.89 4.74
N ALA A 13 -26.19 15.20 5.07
CA ALA A 13 -26.86 15.32 6.36
C ALA A 13 -26.00 14.76 7.52
N HIS A 14 -25.30 13.65 7.31
CA HIS A 14 -24.39 13.06 8.29
C HIS A 14 -23.18 13.99 8.53
N LEU A 15 -22.60 14.56 7.47
CA LEU A 15 -21.52 15.54 7.56
C LEU A 15 -21.96 16.81 8.32
N ALA A 16 -23.17 17.30 8.03
CA ALA A 16 -23.75 18.44 8.75
C ALA A 16 -23.97 18.14 10.24
N ALA A 17 -24.41 16.93 10.59
CA ALA A 17 -24.53 16.47 11.97
C ALA A 17 -23.16 16.39 12.70
N LEU A 18 -22.09 16.13 11.95
CA LEU A 18 -20.71 16.14 12.46
C LEU A 18 -20.10 17.56 12.49
N GLY A 19 -20.82 18.60 12.05
CA GLY A 19 -20.36 19.99 12.00
C GLY A 19 -19.42 20.30 10.84
N VAL A 20 -19.45 19.48 9.77
CA VAL A 20 -18.58 19.58 8.59
C VAL A 20 -19.44 19.98 7.39
N THR A 21 -19.09 21.09 6.73
CA THR A 21 -19.70 21.47 5.44
C THR A 21 -18.94 20.82 4.28
N SER A 22 -19.66 20.11 3.40
CA SER A 22 -19.11 19.43 2.23
C SER A 22 -18.77 20.44 1.12
N ASP A 23 -17.55 20.99 1.15
CA ASP A 23 -17.02 21.93 0.14
C ASP A 23 -16.27 21.20 -1.00
N PHE A 24 -16.29 19.86 -1.03
CA PHE A 24 -15.58 19.09 -2.04
C PHE A 24 -16.54 18.65 -3.15
N ASP A 25 -16.23 19.11 -4.36
CA ASP A 25 -16.80 18.57 -5.58
C ASP A 25 -16.32 17.10 -5.71
N ARG A 26 -17.12 16.16 -5.20
CA ARG A 26 -16.86 14.70 -5.28
C ARG A 26 -17.05 14.26 -6.74
N SER A 27 -16.11 14.66 -7.59
CA SER A 27 -16.11 14.42 -9.04
C SER A 27 -15.49 13.08 -9.43
N MET A 28 -14.93 12.33 -8.46
CA MET A 28 -14.29 11.04 -8.75
C MET A 28 -15.31 9.89 -8.64
N SER A 29 -15.51 9.19 -9.76
CA SER A 29 -16.34 7.98 -9.82
C SER A 29 -15.79 6.88 -8.90
N MET A 30 -16.64 5.93 -8.47
CA MET A 30 -16.23 4.82 -7.60
C MET A 30 -15.07 4.00 -8.23
N LEU A 31 -15.11 3.83 -9.55
CA LEU A 31 -14.03 3.17 -10.31
C LEU A 31 -12.74 4.00 -10.34
N GLU A 32 -12.83 5.33 -10.37
CA GLU A 32 -11.66 6.21 -10.33
C GLU A 32 -11.02 6.23 -8.95
N ASN A 33 -11.84 6.21 -7.88
CA ASN A 33 -11.36 6.06 -6.51
C ASN A 33 -10.73 4.69 -6.27
N PHE A 34 -11.32 3.62 -6.82
CA PHE A 34 -10.73 2.28 -6.78
C PHE A 34 -9.39 2.22 -7.53
N ALA A 35 -9.33 2.78 -8.75
CA ALA A 35 -8.12 2.82 -9.56
C ALA A 35 -7.01 3.66 -8.90
N LEU A 36 -7.37 4.81 -8.30
CA LEU A 36 -6.45 5.65 -7.53
C LEU A 36 -5.94 4.93 -6.28
N GLY A 37 -6.84 4.25 -5.55
CA GLY A 37 -6.49 3.42 -4.41
C GLY A 37 -5.53 2.31 -4.82
N PHE A 38 -5.85 1.56 -5.87
CA PHE A 38 -4.99 0.49 -6.39
C PHE A 38 -3.61 1.01 -6.79
N THR A 39 -3.54 2.13 -7.52
CA THR A 39 -2.29 2.71 -8.02
C THR A 39 -1.39 3.22 -6.92
N TYR A 40 -1.96 3.79 -5.86
CA TYR A 40 -1.20 4.23 -4.70
C TYR A 40 -0.63 3.07 -3.87
N LEU A 41 -1.22 1.89 -4.04
CA LEU A 41 -0.99 0.71 -3.21
C LEU A 41 -0.08 -0.33 -3.86
N SER A 42 0.33 -0.15 -5.14
CA SER A 42 0.86 -1.22 -6.01
C SER A 42 1.68 -2.27 -5.24
N PRO A 43 1.06 -3.41 -4.86
CA PRO A 43 1.70 -4.41 -4.01
C PRO A 43 2.81 -5.17 -4.76
N VAL A 44 2.87 -4.99 -6.08
CA VAL A 44 3.66 -5.78 -7.01
C VAL A 44 5.16 -5.55 -6.81
N VAL A 45 5.59 -4.31 -6.56
CA VAL A 45 7.01 -3.99 -6.28
C VAL A 45 7.50 -4.71 -5.02
N GLY A 46 6.68 -4.77 -3.97
CA GLY A 46 7.02 -5.47 -2.74
C GLY A 46 7.13 -6.97 -2.95
N VAL A 47 6.29 -7.55 -3.83
CA VAL A 47 6.41 -8.97 -4.18
C VAL A 47 7.71 -9.22 -4.94
N TYR A 48 8.03 -8.46 -5.99
CA TYR A 48 9.24 -8.71 -6.79
C TYR A 48 10.55 -8.54 -6.02
N THR A 49 10.60 -7.58 -5.10
CA THR A 49 11.81 -7.30 -4.31
C THR A 49 12.10 -8.37 -3.26
N LEU A 50 11.06 -8.98 -2.69
CA LEU A 50 11.18 -9.91 -1.56
C LEU A 50 10.97 -11.36 -1.97
N PHE A 51 10.45 -11.63 -3.16
CA PHE A 51 10.19 -12.98 -3.65
C PHE A 51 11.44 -13.86 -3.62
N ASP A 52 12.59 -13.36 -4.07
CA ASP A 52 13.84 -14.11 -4.10
C ASP A 52 14.31 -14.50 -2.68
N ALA A 53 14.31 -13.55 -1.74
CA ALA A 53 14.70 -13.80 -0.36
C ALA A 53 13.72 -14.75 0.35
N SER A 54 12.41 -14.58 0.12
CA SER A 54 11.39 -15.49 0.65
C SER A 54 11.50 -16.89 0.04
N LEU A 55 11.90 -17.03 -1.23
CA LEU A 55 12.13 -18.32 -1.88
C LEU A 55 13.33 -19.05 -1.30
N HIS A 56 14.43 -18.34 -1.09
CA HIS A 56 15.64 -18.90 -0.50
C HIS A 56 15.43 -19.34 0.95
N THR A 57 14.57 -18.65 1.70
CA THR A 57 14.34 -18.94 3.13
C THR A 57 13.23 -19.97 3.36
N GLY A 58 12.11 -19.84 2.65
CA GLY A 58 10.93 -20.67 2.84
C GLY A 58 10.70 -21.74 1.79
N GLY A 59 11.43 -21.73 0.67
CA GLY A 59 11.15 -22.63 -0.45
C GLY A 59 9.79 -22.36 -1.10
N SER A 60 9.36 -23.24 -1.99
CA SER A 60 8.14 -23.05 -2.77
C SER A 60 6.83 -22.86 -1.96
N PRO A 61 6.64 -23.42 -0.75
CA PRO A 61 5.41 -23.25 0.01
C PRO A 61 5.25 -21.85 0.62
N MET A 62 6.23 -20.95 0.49
CA MET A 62 6.09 -19.55 0.88
C MET A 62 4.86 -18.91 0.20
N ILE A 63 4.39 -19.40 -0.94
CA ILE A 63 3.27 -18.79 -1.67
C ILE A 63 2.02 -18.66 -0.80
N TRP A 64 1.84 -19.58 0.15
CA TRP A 64 0.74 -19.57 1.10
C TRP A 64 0.85 -18.43 2.13
N SER A 65 2.04 -17.91 2.39
CA SER A 65 2.19 -16.73 3.25
C SER A 65 1.54 -15.50 2.63
N TYR A 66 1.58 -15.35 1.29
CA TYR A 66 0.89 -14.26 0.60
C TYR A 66 -0.64 -14.39 0.69
N VAL A 67 -1.17 -15.62 0.66
CA VAL A 67 -2.61 -15.87 0.85
C VAL A 67 -3.05 -15.51 2.26
N ILE A 68 -2.31 -15.95 3.28
CA ILE A 68 -2.58 -15.63 4.68
C ILE A 68 -2.49 -14.11 4.92
N ALA A 69 -1.45 -13.47 4.38
CA ALA A 69 -1.29 -12.03 4.41
C ALA A 69 -2.48 -11.30 3.76
N GLY A 70 -2.95 -11.78 2.61
CA GLY A 70 -4.10 -11.25 1.90
C GLY A 70 -5.40 -11.35 2.71
N ILE A 71 -5.63 -12.47 3.40
CA ILE A 71 -6.76 -12.62 4.31
C ILE A 71 -6.67 -11.63 5.47
N GLY A 72 -5.49 -11.50 6.09
CA GLY A 72 -5.26 -10.52 7.16
C GLY A 72 -5.53 -9.09 6.69
N GLN A 73 -5.06 -8.74 5.49
CA GLN A 73 -5.28 -7.44 4.89
C GLN A 73 -6.76 -7.19 4.56
N PHE A 74 -7.48 -8.22 4.12
CA PHE A 74 -8.92 -8.13 3.87
C PHE A 74 -9.70 -7.87 5.17
N LEU A 75 -9.34 -8.54 6.27
CA LEU A 75 -9.93 -8.26 7.59
C LEU A 75 -9.68 -6.81 8.03
N VAL A 76 -8.46 -6.31 7.85
CA VAL A 76 -8.13 -4.90 8.13
C VAL A 76 -8.95 -3.97 7.24
N ALA A 77 -9.10 -4.29 5.95
CA ALA A 77 -9.93 -3.50 5.02
C ALA A 77 -11.40 -3.44 5.44
N LEU A 78 -11.96 -4.54 5.97
CA LEU A 78 -13.33 -4.55 6.52
C LEU A 78 -13.46 -3.63 7.73
N VAL A 79 -12.50 -3.64 8.66
CA VAL A 79 -12.50 -2.74 9.82
C VAL A 79 -12.44 -1.28 9.37
N PHE A 80 -11.56 -0.94 8.42
CA PHE A 80 -11.49 0.41 7.88
C PHE A 80 -12.75 0.79 7.08
N GLY A 81 -13.38 -0.16 6.39
CA GLY A 81 -14.65 0.03 5.70
C GLY A 81 -15.76 0.49 6.65
N GLU A 82 -15.88 -0.15 7.82
CA GLU A 82 -16.83 0.24 8.86
C GLU A 82 -16.50 1.63 9.46
N VAL A 83 -15.22 1.95 9.64
CA VAL A 83 -14.82 3.28 10.15
C VAL A 83 -15.15 4.38 9.14
N VAL A 84 -14.93 4.14 7.85
CA VAL A 84 -15.18 5.13 6.78
C VAL A 84 -16.68 5.34 6.56
N SER A 85 -17.52 4.31 6.72
CA SER A 85 -18.98 4.45 6.63
C SER A 85 -19.56 5.29 7.77
N GLN A 86 -18.99 5.20 8.97
CA GLN A 86 -19.40 6.00 10.13
C GLN A 86 -18.83 7.42 10.14
N PHE A 87 -17.62 7.61 9.59
CA PHE A 87 -16.92 8.89 9.60
C PHE A 87 -16.41 9.23 8.18
N PRO A 88 -17.25 9.80 7.30
CA PRO A 88 -16.86 10.27 5.97
C PRO A 88 -16.02 11.57 6.04
N ILE A 89 -15.05 11.62 6.95
CA ILE A 89 -14.20 12.77 7.25
C ILE A 89 -12.98 12.72 6.31
N SER A 90 -12.88 13.70 5.43
CA SER A 90 -11.68 13.94 4.62
C SER A 90 -10.51 14.43 5.49
N GLY A 91 -9.32 13.83 5.34
CA GLY A 91 -8.09 14.27 6.02
C GLY A 91 -7.16 13.18 6.58
N GLY A 92 -7.44 11.89 6.32
CA GLY A 92 -6.55 10.77 6.66
C GLY A 92 -6.65 10.27 8.11
N ILE A 93 -5.63 9.53 8.57
CA ILE A 93 -5.60 8.90 9.92
C ILE A 93 -5.62 9.94 11.05
N TYR A 94 -5.11 11.15 10.83
CA TYR A 94 -4.97 12.14 11.90
C TYR A 94 -6.32 12.63 12.46
N PRO A 95 -7.29 13.09 11.65
CA PRO A 95 -8.65 13.38 12.12
C PRO A 95 -9.32 12.20 12.84
N TRP A 96 -9.19 10.98 12.31
CA TRP A 96 -9.78 9.79 12.91
C TRP A 96 -9.18 9.48 14.29
N SER A 97 -7.85 9.47 14.40
CA SER A 97 -7.15 9.24 15.68
C SER A 97 -7.44 10.33 16.71
N ARG A 98 -7.56 11.58 16.29
CA ARG A 98 -7.94 12.70 17.17
C ARG A 98 -9.37 12.56 17.68
N ARG A 99 -10.29 12.04 16.86
CA ARG A 99 -11.70 11.85 17.22
C ARG A 99 -11.93 10.63 18.11
N LEU A 100 -11.26 9.52 17.83
CA LEU A 100 -11.46 8.25 18.52
C LEU A 100 -10.64 8.13 19.82
N VAL A 101 -9.38 8.60 19.82
CA VAL A 101 -8.42 8.34 20.92
C VAL A 101 -8.03 9.63 21.66
N GLY A 102 -8.21 10.78 21.01
CA GLY A 102 -7.95 12.09 21.59
C GLY A 102 -6.62 12.73 21.17
N ARG A 103 -6.41 13.96 21.65
CA ARG A 103 -5.35 14.86 21.14
C ARG A 103 -3.93 14.31 21.31
N LYS A 104 -3.60 13.72 22.46
CA LYS A 104 -2.24 13.21 22.77
C LYS A 104 -1.84 12.08 21.80
N TRP A 105 -2.71 11.10 21.62
CA TRP A 105 -2.45 9.95 20.74
C TRP A 105 -2.49 10.30 19.26
N SER A 106 -3.29 11.29 18.86
CA SER A 106 -3.27 11.79 17.47
C SER A 106 -1.92 12.41 17.08
N TRP A 107 -1.23 13.06 18.02
CA TRP A 107 0.10 13.63 17.77
C TRP A 107 1.16 12.55 17.56
N VAL A 108 1.16 11.52 18.41
CA VAL A 108 2.05 10.36 18.25
C VAL A 108 1.78 9.66 16.93
N THR A 109 0.51 9.44 16.61
CA THR A 109 0.09 8.79 15.35
C THR A 109 0.54 9.58 14.12
N ALA A 110 0.47 10.92 14.16
CA ALA A 110 0.98 11.76 13.08
C ALA A 110 2.49 11.59 12.87
N TRP A 111 3.28 11.56 13.95
CA TRP A 111 4.73 11.37 13.84
C TRP A 111 5.10 9.98 13.34
N VAL A 112 4.44 8.94 13.83
CA VAL A 112 4.62 7.57 13.34
C VAL A 112 4.29 7.50 11.85
N TYR A 113 3.21 8.17 11.42
CA TYR A 113 2.84 8.23 10.01
C TYR A 113 3.89 8.93 9.15
N VAL A 114 4.47 10.05 9.61
CA VAL A 114 5.56 10.75 8.90
C VAL A 114 6.79 9.86 8.74
N TRP A 115 7.20 9.18 9.81
CA TRP A 115 8.34 8.25 9.74
C TRP A 115 8.06 7.07 8.80
N ALA A 116 6.84 6.52 8.85
CA ALA A 116 6.42 5.47 7.93
C ALA A 116 6.48 5.92 6.46
N LEU A 117 6.14 7.18 6.16
CA LEU A 117 6.25 7.72 4.80
C LEU A 117 7.72 7.80 4.34
N PHE A 118 8.63 8.27 5.19
CA PHE A 118 10.05 8.34 4.85
C PHE A 118 10.66 6.95 4.62
N THR A 119 10.39 6.00 5.52
CA THR A 119 10.88 4.62 5.36
C THR A 119 10.30 3.96 4.12
N THR A 120 9.03 4.22 3.80
CA THR A 120 8.41 3.68 2.58
C THR A 120 9.12 4.20 1.32
N ILE A 121 9.36 5.52 1.22
CA ILE A 121 10.04 6.10 0.04
C ILE A 121 11.45 5.51 -0.11
N ALA A 122 12.20 5.42 0.98
CA ALA A 122 13.55 4.86 0.98
C ALA A 122 13.56 3.37 0.60
N ALA A 123 12.59 2.59 1.10
CA ALA A 123 12.48 1.16 0.82
C ALA A 123 12.12 0.90 -0.65
N VAL A 124 11.18 1.66 -1.24
CA VAL A 124 10.86 1.53 -2.68
C VAL A 124 12.07 1.87 -3.56
N ALA A 125 12.77 2.96 -3.26
CA ALA A 125 13.94 3.38 -4.05
C ALA A 125 15.08 2.36 -3.97
N THR A 126 15.36 1.85 -2.76
CA THR A 126 16.37 0.81 -2.54
C THR A 126 15.98 -0.52 -3.20
N GLY A 127 14.69 -0.88 -3.15
CA GLY A 127 14.18 -2.09 -3.80
C GLY A 127 14.23 -2.03 -5.33
N ALA A 128 14.03 -0.85 -5.93
CA ALA A 128 14.10 -0.67 -7.38
C ALA A 128 15.54 -0.60 -7.92
N ALA A 129 16.51 -0.20 -7.09
CA ALA A 129 17.88 0.06 -7.54
C ALA A 129 18.61 -1.15 -8.18
N PRO A 130 18.53 -2.38 -7.64
CA PRO A 130 19.14 -3.55 -8.28
C PRO A 130 18.59 -3.85 -9.68
N PHE A 131 17.29 -3.63 -9.91
CA PHE A 131 16.68 -3.83 -11.23
C PHE A 131 17.19 -2.81 -12.25
N LEU A 132 17.37 -1.55 -11.83
CA LEU A 132 17.96 -0.51 -12.67
C LEU A 132 19.46 -0.73 -12.93
N ALA A 133 20.21 -1.22 -11.95
CA ALA A 133 21.60 -1.62 -12.14
C ALA A 133 21.70 -2.71 -13.21
N LEU A 134 20.82 -3.72 -13.15
CA LEU A 134 20.75 -4.79 -14.14
C LEU A 134 20.42 -4.27 -15.55
N LEU A 135 19.44 -3.35 -15.67
CA LEU A 135 19.06 -2.76 -16.97
C LEU A 135 20.17 -1.93 -17.60
N THR A 136 20.98 -1.26 -16.79
CA THR A 136 22.08 -0.41 -17.25
C THR A 136 23.40 -1.17 -17.42
N GLY A 137 23.45 -2.45 -17.04
CA GLY A 137 24.67 -3.25 -17.02
C GLY A 137 25.67 -2.84 -15.93
N ALA A 138 25.25 -2.02 -14.97
CA ALA A 138 26.09 -1.59 -13.86
C ALA A 138 26.23 -2.69 -12.80
N PRO A 139 27.39 -2.79 -12.11
CA PRO A 139 27.56 -3.80 -11.08
C PRO A 139 26.69 -3.48 -9.85
N SER A 140 25.97 -4.49 -9.35
CA SER A 140 25.08 -4.40 -8.18
C SER A 140 25.87 -4.35 -6.85
N THR A 141 26.72 -3.35 -6.69
CA THR A 141 27.44 -3.09 -5.42
C THR A 141 26.60 -2.17 -4.51
N PRO A 142 26.75 -2.26 -3.17
CA PRO A 142 26.00 -1.41 -2.23
C PRO A 142 26.14 0.09 -2.51
N LEU A 143 27.31 0.53 -2.98
CA LEU A 143 27.56 1.93 -3.31
C LEU A 143 26.75 2.37 -4.53
N ILE A 144 26.73 1.55 -5.59
CA ILE A 144 26.04 1.87 -6.84
C ILE A 144 24.52 1.79 -6.66
N THR A 145 24.01 0.78 -5.97
CA THR A 145 22.57 0.67 -5.70
C THR A 145 22.08 1.82 -4.81
N THR A 146 22.87 2.26 -3.82
CA THR A 146 22.54 3.45 -3.03
C THR A 146 22.54 4.73 -3.88
N ALA A 147 23.52 4.90 -4.77
CA ALA A 147 23.56 6.05 -5.68
C ALA A 147 22.35 6.08 -6.65
N ILE A 148 21.97 4.92 -7.20
CA ILE A 148 20.76 4.77 -8.04
C ILE A 148 19.51 5.11 -7.22
N ALA A 149 19.38 4.57 -6.00
CA ALA A 149 18.25 4.85 -5.13
C ALA A 149 18.11 6.36 -4.82
N LEU A 150 19.21 7.05 -4.52
CA LEU A 150 19.22 8.50 -4.32
C LEU A 150 18.80 9.24 -5.60
N GLY A 151 19.30 8.82 -6.75
CA GLY A 151 18.89 9.36 -8.06
C GLY A 151 17.39 9.21 -8.31
N LEU A 152 16.81 8.05 -7.99
CA LEU A 152 15.37 7.81 -8.10
C LEU A 152 14.54 8.69 -7.17
N ILE A 153 14.99 8.91 -5.94
CA ILE A 153 14.30 9.79 -4.99
C ILE A 153 14.31 11.23 -5.50
N ILE A 154 15.46 11.72 -5.99
CA ILE A 154 15.58 13.06 -6.55
C ILE A 154 14.68 13.20 -7.79
N PHE A 155 14.70 12.22 -8.69
CA PHE A 155 13.87 12.20 -9.88
C PHE A 155 12.37 12.19 -9.53
N SER A 156 11.95 11.31 -8.63
CA SER A 156 10.56 11.23 -8.15
C SER A 156 10.11 12.54 -7.49
N THR A 157 10.98 13.16 -6.69
CA THR A 157 10.73 14.46 -6.07
C THR A 157 10.59 15.55 -7.12
N ALA A 158 11.46 15.58 -8.14
CA ALA A 158 11.36 16.53 -9.24
C ALA A 158 10.07 16.35 -10.05
N CYS A 159 9.68 15.11 -10.36
CA CYS A 159 8.40 14.80 -11.01
C CYS A 159 7.20 15.26 -10.16
N ASN A 160 7.30 15.19 -8.83
CA ASN A 160 6.26 15.69 -7.93
C ASN A 160 6.02 17.20 -8.10
N LEU A 161 7.06 17.98 -8.43
CA LEU A 161 6.97 19.43 -8.64
C LEU A 161 6.30 19.83 -9.96
N VAL A 162 6.27 18.94 -10.97
CA VAL A 162 5.73 19.24 -12.32
C VAL A 162 4.19 19.25 -12.35
N GLY A 163 3.54 18.68 -11.33
CA GLY A 163 2.09 18.75 -11.13
C GLY A 163 1.44 17.39 -10.93
N THR A 164 0.53 17.34 -9.95
CA THR A 164 -0.09 16.10 -9.46
C THR A 164 -0.96 15.38 -10.50
N LYS A 165 -1.52 16.10 -11.48
CA LYS A 165 -2.37 15.51 -12.53
C LYS A 165 -1.58 14.64 -13.52
N LEU A 166 -0.37 15.07 -13.90
CA LEU A 166 0.49 14.29 -14.79
C LEU A 166 1.02 13.05 -14.05
N LEU A 167 1.42 13.22 -12.78
CA LEU A 167 1.89 12.12 -11.94
C LEU A 167 0.84 11.01 -11.80
N ALA A 168 -0.43 11.38 -11.55
CA ALA A 168 -1.51 10.41 -11.47
C ALA A 168 -1.70 9.62 -12.77
N ARG A 169 -1.64 10.28 -13.94
CA ARG A 169 -1.80 9.61 -15.24
C ARG A 169 -0.64 8.67 -15.55
N VAL A 170 0.59 9.09 -15.28
CA VAL A 170 1.79 8.26 -15.50
C VAL A 170 1.79 7.05 -14.57
N ALA A 171 1.42 7.22 -13.31
CA ALA A 171 1.31 6.12 -12.35
C ALA A 171 0.26 5.09 -12.79
N MET A 172 -0.91 5.54 -13.25
CA MET A 172 -1.96 4.67 -13.79
C MET A 172 -1.47 3.87 -15.02
N PHE A 173 -0.77 4.53 -15.95
CA PHE A 173 -0.24 3.87 -17.14
C PHE A 173 0.81 2.81 -16.77
N GLY A 174 1.77 3.18 -15.90
CA GLY A 174 2.81 2.26 -15.42
C GLY A 174 2.21 1.02 -14.77
N PHE A 175 1.20 1.20 -13.93
CA PHE A 175 0.48 0.10 -13.30
C PHE A 175 -0.22 -0.82 -14.33
N VAL A 176 -0.93 -0.26 -15.32
CA VAL A 176 -1.59 -1.08 -16.35
C VAL A 176 -0.56 -1.89 -17.13
N CYS A 177 0.56 -1.27 -17.52
CA CYS A 177 1.66 -1.98 -18.17
C CYS A 177 2.25 -3.08 -17.29
N GLU A 178 2.43 -2.82 -15.99
CA GLU A 178 2.91 -3.79 -15.02
C GLU A 178 1.96 -4.98 -14.87
N LEU A 179 0.66 -4.74 -14.70
CA LEU A 179 -0.35 -5.80 -14.57
C LEU A 179 -0.44 -6.65 -15.83
N VAL A 180 -0.49 -6.02 -17.00
CA VAL A 180 -0.53 -6.72 -18.28
C VAL A 180 0.76 -7.53 -18.49
N GLY A 181 1.92 -6.93 -18.19
CA GLY A 181 3.22 -7.61 -18.29
C GLY A 181 3.31 -8.82 -17.36
N ALA A 182 2.89 -8.67 -16.10
CA ALA A 182 2.91 -9.75 -15.11
C ALA A 182 1.99 -10.91 -15.52
N LEU A 183 0.76 -10.61 -15.96
CA LEU A 183 -0.19 -11.63 -16.40
C LEU A 183 0.27 -12.33 -17.68
N PHE A 184 0.81 -11.57 -18.64
CA PHE A 184 1.29 -12.12 -19.89
C PHE A 184 2.52 -13.01 -19.68
N VAL A 185 3.56 -12.51 -19.02
CA VAL A 185 4.79 -13.26 -18.76
C VAL A 185 4.51 -14.45 -17.83
N GLY A 186 3.76 -14.24 -16.76
CA GLY A 186 3.38 -15.31 -15.83
C GLY A 186 2.55 -16.40 -16.50
N GLY A 187 1.54 -16.01 -17.28
CA GLY A 187 0.71 -16.95 -18.05
C GLY A 187 1.51 -17.71 -19.10
N TYR A 188 2.39 -17.02 -19.83
CA TYR A 188 3.28 -17.64 -20.82
C TYR A 188 4.21 -18.68 -20.19
N LEU A 189 4.87 -18.34 -19.08
CA LEU A 189 5.76 -19.26 -18.37
C LEU A 189 5.01 -20.49 -17.83
N LEU A 190 3.80 -20.31 -17.31
CA LEU A 190 2.97 -21.41 -16.81
C LEU A 190 2.44 -22.31 -17.92
N ALA A 191 2.17 -21.77 -19.11
CA ALA A 191 1.62 -22.54 -20.23
C ALA A 191 2.70 -23.29 -21.02
N PHE A 192 3.85 -22.66 -21.30
CA PHE A 192 4.84 -23.19 -22.24
C PHE A 192 6.17 -23.62 -21.60
N HIS A 193 6.50 -23.13 -20.40
CA HIS A 193 7.77 -23.40 -19.72
C HIS A 193 7.59 -23.97 -18.30
N ARG A 194 6.52 -24.74 -18.07
CA ARG A 194 6.27 -25.35 -16.78
C ARG A 194 7.24 -26.51 -16.50
N VAL A 195 8.30 -26.22 -15.76
CA VAL A 195 9.30 -27.22 -15.34
C VAL A 195 8.82 -28.02 -14.11
N ASN A 196 8.12 -27.38 -13.17
CA ASN A 196 7.67 -28.00 -11.92
C ASN A 196 6.17 -28.32 -11.92
N SER A 197 5.81 -29.46 -11.30
CA SER A 197 4.41 -29.80 -11.05
C SER A 197 3.80 -28.89 -9.97
N LEU A 198 2.48 -28.76 -9.92
CA LEU A 198 1.82 -27.89 -8.92
C LEU A 198 1.98 -28.44 -7.49
N ALA A 199 2.36 -29.71 -7.36
CA ALA A 199 2.69 -30.31 -6.08
C ALA A 199 3.95 -29.67 -5.44
N SER A 200 4.83 -29.06 -6.24
CA SER A 200 6.00 -28.35 -5.70
C SER A 200 5.60 -27.17 -4.81
N LEU A 201 4.40 -26.59 -4.98
CA LEU A 201 3.89 -25.52 -4.12
C LEU A 201 3.64 -25.97 -2.66
N LEU A 202 3.66 -27.28 -2.40
CA LEU A 202 3.54 -27.87 -1.07
C LEU A 202 4.85 -28.50 -0.60
N ASP A 203 5.84 -28.61 -1.48
CA ASP A 203 7.14 -29.19 -1.19
C ASP A 203 8.14 -28.10 -0.77
N PRO A 204 8.72 -28.14 0.44
CA PRO A 204 9.66 -27.14 0.92
C PRO A 204 10.97 -27.04 0.12
N MET A 205 11.24 -27.92 -0.85
CA MET A 205 12.38 -27.84 -1.79
C MET A 205 13.69 -27.38 -1.15
N ASN A 206 14.29 -28.23 -0.32
CA ASN A 206 15.55 -27.99 0.42
C ASN A 206 15.54 -26.84 1.44
N ALA A 207 14.41 -26.17 1.72
CA ALA A 207 14.32 -25.25 2.86
C ALA A 207 14.63 -26.03 4.16
N ALA A 208 15.77 -25.70 4.78
CA ALA A 208 16.36 -26.49 5.86
C ALA A 208 15.40 -26.58 7.06
N PRO A 209 14.91 -27.78 7.42
CA PRO A 209 14.11 -27.96 8.62
C PRO A 209 14.96 -27.63 9.84
N THR A 210 14.63 -26.56 10.56
CA THR A 210 15.23 -26.31 11.87
C THR A 210 14.55 -27.24 12.86
N ASN A 211 15.30 -28.24 13.36
CA ASN A 211 14.79 -29.27 14.26
C ASN A 211 13.62 -30.11 13.67
N GLY A 212 13.64 -30.38 12.36
CA GLY A 212 12.60 -31.16 11.69
C GLY A 212 11.27 -30.43 11.47
N SER A 213 11.14 -29.17 11.92
CA SER A 213 9.96 -28.34 11.69
C SER A 213 10.19 -27.36 10.55
N TYR A 214 9.26 -27.31 9.61
CA TYR A 214 9.22 -26.30 8.54
C TYR A 214 8.60 -24.98 9.00
N LEU A 215 7.89 -24.98 10.14
CA LEU A 215 7.18 -23.80 10.65
C LEU A 215 8.10 -22.57 10.84
N PRO A 216 9.32 -22.69 11.42
CA PRO A 216 10.20 -21.52 11.56
C PRO A 216 10.66 -20.95 10.21
N ALA A 217 10.94 -21.81 9.23
CA ALA A 217 11.32 -21.41 7.87
C ALA A 217 10.15 -20.71 7.16
N PHE A 218 8.94 -21.26 7.28
CA PHE A 218 7.71 -20.64 6.78
C PHE A 218 7.45 -19.29 7.44
N LEU A 219 7.58 -19.18 8.76
CA LEU A 219 7.38 -17.93 9.48
C LEU A 219 8.43 -16.89 9.09
N ALA A 220 9.70 -17.26 8.95
CA ALA A 220 10.76 -16.37 8.49
C ALA A 220 10.48 -15.85 7.06
N ALA A 221 10.13 -16.74 6.14
CA ALA A 221 9.77 -16.36 4.77
C ALA A 221 8.50 -15.51 4.72
N SER A 222 7.54 -15.79 5.62
CA SER A 222 6.30 -15.03 5.75
C SER A 222 6.54 -13.63 6.30
N LEU A 223 7.49 -13.42 7.23
CA LEU A 223 7.84 -12.09 7.73
C LEU A 223 8.44 -11.22 6.62
N LEU A 224 9.27 -11.82 5.77
CA LEU A 224 9.82 -11.17 4.58
C LEU A 224 8.71 -10.84 3.57
N GLY A 225 7.79 -11.77 3.32
CA GLY A 225 6.66 -11.57 2.40
C GLY A 225 5.54 -10.65 2.95
N LEU A 226 5.34 -10.60 4.27
CA LEU A 226 4.39 -9.74 4.99
C LEU A 226 4.87 -8.29 5.08
N PHE A 227 6.17 -8.05 4.98
CA PHE A 227 6.70 -6.69 4.87
C PHE A 227 6.17 -5.98 3.62
N SER A 228 5.93 -6.71 2.53
CA SER A 228 5.39 -6.18 1.26
C SER A 228 4.00 -5.54 1.41
N PRO A 229 2.98 -6.18 2.03
CA PRO A 229 1.67 -5.55 2.30
C PRO A 229 1.67 -4.62 3.53
N ALA A 230 2.53 -4.81 4.53
CA ALA A 230 2.56 -3.93 5.72
C ALA A 230 3.07 -2.52 5.42
N MET A 231 4.00 -2.40 4.45
CA MET A 231 4.50 -1.11 3.93
C MET A 231 3.42 -0.28 3.22
N VAL A 232 2.26 -0.89 2.97
CA VAL A 232 1.30 -0.46 1.97
C VAL A 232 -0.01 0.06 2.59
N LEU A 233 -0.20 0.01 3.91
CA LEU A 233 -1.39 0.61 4.56
C LEU A 233 -1.29 2.15 4.63
N LYS A 234 -1.52 2.83 3.51
CA LYS A 234 -1.68 4.28 3.46
C LYS A 234 -3.14 4.62 3.15
N PRO A 235 -3.86 5.31 4.04
CA PRO A 235 -5.12 5.93 3.65
C PRO A 235 -4.81 7.04 2.65
N ALA A 236 -5.58 7.11 1.57
CA ALA A 236 -5.53 8.21 0.63
C ALA A 236 -5.76 9.53 1.39
N VAL A 237 -4.76 10.42 1.35
CA VAL A 237 -4.82 11.75 1.98
C VAL A 237 -5.17 12.76 0.89
N THR A 238 -6.28 13.46 1.06
CA THR A 238 -6.59 14.71 0.34
C THR A 238 -6.76 15.85 1.35
N SER A 239 -6.03 16.93 1.08
CA SER A 239 -5.83 18.24 1.75
C SER A 239 -6.30 18.49 3.20
N PRO A 240 -5.44 19.05 4.06
CA PRO A 240 -5.84 19.55 5.37
C PRO A 240 -6.53 20.92 5.25
N LYS A 241 -7.84 20.98 5.50
CA LYS A 241 -8.49 22.25 5.89
C LYS A 241 -8.75 22.24 7.40
N LYS A 242 -8.58 23.41 8.03
CA LYS A 242 -8.80 23.63 9.47
C LYS A 242 -10.22 23.20 9.84
N PHE A 243 -10.32 22.16 10.66
CA PHE A 243 -11.57 21.81 11.34
C PHE A 243 -11.91 22.92 12.35
N PRO A 244 -13.07 23.58 12.25
CA PRO A 244 -13.63 24.27 13.39
C PRO A 244 -14.01 23.19 14.41
N ILE A 245 -13.35 23.21 15.57
CA ILE A 245 -13.69 22.31 16.67
C ILE A 245 -14.85 22.98 17.41
N PRO A 246 -16.09 22.46 17.37
CA PRO A 246 -17.13 22.95 18.26
C PRO A 246 -16.73 22.61 19.69
N GLU A 247 -16.40 23.64 20.47
CA GLU A 247 -15.84 23.51 21.82
C GLU A 247 -16.83 22.91 22.84
N ASN A 248 -18.08 22.61 22.46
CA ASN A 248 -19.12 22.32 23.46
C ASN A 248 -20.27 21.38 23.07
N LYS A 249 -20.08 20.43 22.15
CA LYS A 249 -21.09 19.37 21.92
C LYS A 249 -20.44 18.00 21.74
N PHE A 250 -19.94 17.43 22.82
CA PHE A 250 -19.72 15.99 22.89
C PHE A 250 -20.59 15.44 24.02
N PRO A 251 -21.66 14.68 23.73
CA PRO A 251 -22.26 13.86 24.76
C PRO A 251 -21.15 12.93 25.25
N LYS A 252 -20.93 12.96 26.57
CA LYS A 252 -20.09 11.97 27.24
C LYS A 252 -20.71 10.61 26.93
N LEU A 253 -20.14 9.88 25.98
CA LEU A 253 -20.34 8.45 25.90
C LEU A 253 -19.58 7.88 27.09
N CYS A 254 -20.34 7.69 28.17
CA CYS A 254 -19.92 7.17 29.44
C CYS A 254 -19.45 5.71 29.35
N ALA A 255 -18.46 5.42 30.21
CA ALA A 255 -18.12 4.15 30.85
C ALA A 255 -17.56 3.03 29.97
#